data_AF-A0A8B6CW98-F1
#
_entry.id   AF-A0A8B6CW98-F1
#
_cell.length_a   1.000
_cell.length_b   1.000
_cell.length_c   1.000
_cell.angle_alpha   90.00
_cell.angle_beta   90.00
_cell.angle_gamma   90.00
#
_symmetry.space_group_name_H-M   'P 1'
#
loop_
_entity.id
_entity.type
_entity.pdbx_description
1 polymer ?
#
loop_
_entity_poly.entity_id
_entity_poly.type
_entity_poly.pdbx_seq_one_letter_code
_entity_poly.pdbx_strand_id
1 'polypeptide(L)'
;MADLYAVINTLQSIEKAYIKDAIQAKEYTAACSKLLVQYKIAFKQVQSEFKTVEEFMKKYRLDCPAALERIKEDRPITIKDDKGNTSRCIADIVSLFITVMDKLRLEIRAMDE
;
A
#
# COMPACT_ATOMS: atom_id res chain seq x y z
N MET A 1 -10.41 5.52 -22.62
CA MET A 1 -9.17 4.86 -23.10
C MET A 1 -7.94 5.74 -22.91
N ALA A 2 -7.97 7.00 -23.36
CA ALA A 2 -6.86 7.95 -23.14
C ALA A 2 -6.55 8.16 -21.66
N ASP A 3 -7.58 8.24 -20.80
CA ASP A 3 -7.39 8.39 -19.36
C ASP A 3 -6.66 7.22 -18.72
N LEU A 4 -7.03 5.97 -19.08
CA LEU A 4 -6.34 4.78 -18.59
C LEU A 4 -4.87 4.76 -19.04
N TYR A 5 -4.61 5.11 -20.29
CA TYR A 5 -3.25 5.21 -20.83
C TYR A 5 -2.42 6.25 -20.06
N ALA A 6 -2.98 7.44 -19.83
CA ALA A 6 -2.33 8.51 -19.10
C ALA A 6 -2.04 8.11 -17.65
N VAL A 7 -3.00 7.48 -16.96
CA VAL A 7 -2.83 7.03 -15.57
C VAL A 7 -1.73 5.97 -15.45
N ILE A 8 -1.70 4.97 -16.35
CA ILE A 8 -0.66 3.92 -16.33
C ILE A 8 0.73 4.52 -16.55
N ASN A 9 0.89 5.43 -17.52
CA ASN A 9 2.15 6.13 -17.76
C ASN A 9 2.59 7.03 -16.60
N THR A 10 1.62 7.69 -15.95
CA THR A 10 1.89 8.52 -14.77
C THR A 10 2.34 7.66 -13.61
N LEU A 11 1.70 6.49 -13.40
CA LEU A 11 2.10 5.51 -12.40
C LEU A 11 3.52 4.98 -12.66
N GLN A 12 3.86 4.67 -13.92
CA GLN A 12 5.21 4.27 -14.29
C GLN A 12 6.25 5.37 -13.99
N SER A 13 5.89 6.62 -14.25
CA SER A 13 6.78 7.77 -14.07
C SER A 13 7.04 8.04 -12.59
N ILE A 14 6.00 7.97 -11.74
CA ILE A 14 6.16 8.19 -10.30
C ILE A 14 6.94 7.06 -9.61
N GLU A 15 6.75 5.81 -10.03
CA GLU A 15 7.57 4.68 -9.55
C GLU A 15 9.05 4.90 -9.88
N LYS A 16 9.36 5.28 -11.13
CA LYS A 16 10.74 5.58 -11.54
C LYS A 16 11.31 6.79 -10.80
N ALA A 17 10.52 7.83 -10.56
CA ALA A 17 10.95 9.00 -9.83
C ALA A 17 11.28 8.67 -8.37
N TYR A 18 10.47 7.81 -7.73
CA TYR A 18 10.74 7.33 -6.38
C TYR A 18 12.01 6.47 -6.31
N ILE A 19 12.21 5.53 -7.26
CA ILE A 19 13.44 4.72 -7.33
C ILE A 19 14.70 5.58 -7.52
N LYS A 20 14.57 6.71 -8.22
CA LYS A 20 15.65 7.70 -8.43
C LYS A 20 15.80 8.70 -7.29
N ASP A 21 15.10 8.50 -6.17
CA ASP A 21 15.09 9.39 -5.01
C ASP A 21 14.69 10.84 -5.34
N ALA A 22 13.93 11.05 -6.41
CA ALA A 22 13.51 12.38 -6.87
C ALA A 22 12.25 12.89 -6.14
N ILE A 23 11.57 12.02 -5.39
CA ILE A 23 10.33 12.34 -4.67
C ILE A 23 10.40 11.69 -3.28
N GLN A 24 9.97 12.43 -2.26
CA GLN A 24 9.92 11.93 -0.89
C GLN A 24 8.87 10.82 -0.72
N ALA A 25 9.12 9.87 0.19
CA ALA A 25 8.23 8.74 0.45
C ALA A 25 6.78 9.14 0.79
N LYS A 26 6.58 10.22 1.55
CA LYS A 26 5.24 10.70 1.93
C LYS A 26 4.44 11.16 0.69
N GLU A 27 5.05 11.97 -0.15
CA GLU A 27 4.47 12.50 -1.39
C GLU A 27 4.16 11.35 -2.38
N TYR A 28 5.13 10.44 -2.56
CA TYR A 28 4.95 9.25 -3.39
C TYR A 28 3.77 8.40 -2.91
N THR A 29 3.66 8.13 -1.60
CA THR A 29 2.61 7.27 -1.04
C THR A 29 1.23 7.84 -1.32
N ALA A 30 1.04 9.15 -1.10
CA ALA A 30 -0.23 9.83 -1.33
C ALA A 30 -0.59 9.85 -2.82
N ALA A 31 0.36 10.20 -3.69
CA ALA A 31 0.14 10.26 -5.13
C ALA A 31 -0.10 8.89 -5.76
N CYS A 32 0.68 7.87 -5.40
CA CYS A 32 0.53 6.49 -5.87
C CYS A 32 -0.85 5.93 -5.47
N SER A 33 -1.27 6.12 -4.21
CA SER A 33 -2.60 5.70 -3.73
C SER A 33 -3.73 6.33 -4.55
N LYS A 34 -3.63 7.64 -4.83
CA LYS A 34 -4.62 8.35 -5.65
C LYS A 34 -4.65 7.82 -7.10
N LEU A 35 -3.49 7.59 -7.71
CA LEU A 35 -3.37 7.06 -9.07
C LEU A 35 -3.93 5.64 -9.17
N LEU A 36 -3.73 4.78 -8.17
CA LEU A 36 -4.30 3.44 -8.13
C LEU A 36 -5.84 3.46 -8.09
N VAL A 37 -6.44 4.38 -7.33
CA VAL A 37 -7.90 4.57 -7.32
C VAL A 37 -8.40 5.06 -8.69
N GLN A 38 -7.71 6.03 -9.29
CA GLN A 38 -8.04 6.52 -10.63
C GLN A 38 -7.93 5.43 -11.69
N TYR A 39 -6.88 4.60 -11.61
CA TYR A 39 -6.69 3.44 -12.47
C TYR A 39 -7.89 2.49 -12.40
N LYS A 40 -8.36 2.14 -11.20
CA LYS A 40 -9.53 1.26 -11.03
C LYS A 40 -10.78 1.82 -11.71
N ILE A 41 -11.02 3.12 -11.57
CA ILE A 41 -12.17 3.79 -12.18
C ILE A 41 -12.04 3.77 -13.71
N ALA A 42 -10.86 4.15 -14.23
CA ALA A 42 -10.59 4.18 -15.66
C ALA A 42 -10.62 2.78 -16.29
N PHE A 43 -10.15 1.76 -15.57
CA PHE A 43 -10.15 0.37 -16.02
C PHE A 43 -11.57 -0.19 -16.11
N LYS A 44 -12.44 0.09 -15.12
CA LYS A 44 -13.87 -0.29 -15.16
C LYS A 44 -14.58 0.23 -16.41
N GLN A 45 -14.24 1.42 -16.89
CA GLN A 45 -14.84 2.00 -18.09
C GLN A 45 -14.45 1.28 -19.39
N VAL A 46 -13.30 0.60 -19.40
CA VAL A 46 -12.80 -0.12 -20.59
C VAL A 46 -12.87 -1.64 -20.43
N GLN A 47 -13.44 -2.12 -19.32
CA GLN A 47 -13.51 -3.55 -18.98
C GLN A 47 -14.36 -4.36 -19.96
N SER A 48 -15.26 -3.71 -20.71
CA SER A 48 -16.01 -4.32 -21.80
C SER A 48 -15.14 -4.75 -22.99
N GLU A 49 -14.01 -4.08 -23.22
CA GLU A 49 -13.09 -4.35 -24.33
C GLU A 49 -11.80 -5.04 -23.88
N PHE A 50 -11.36 -4.82 -22.63
CA PHE A 50 -10.15 -5.43 -22.07
C PHE A 50 -10.46 -6.14 -20.76
N LYS A 51 -10.22 -7.46 -20.71
CA LYS A 51 -10.43 -8.23 -19.48
C LYS A 51 -9.29 -8.03 -18.50
N THR A 52 -8.08 -7.82 -19.02
CA THR A 52 -6.87 -7.62 -18.21
C THR A 52 -6.12 -6.35 -18.62
N VAL A 53 -5.39 -5.77 -17.67
CA VAL A 53 -4.52 -4.62 -17.94
C VAL A 53 -3.38 -4.97 -18.89
N GLU A 54 -2.92 -6.21 -18.87
CA GLU A 54 -1.85 -6.72 -19.74
C GLU A 54 -2.28 -6.71 -21.22
N GLU A 55 -3.55 -7.06 -21.51
CA GLU A 55 -4.12 -6.94 -22.86
C GLU A 55 -4.16 -5.49 -23.35
N PHE A 56 -4.59 -4.57 -22.48
CA PHE A 56 -4.59 -3.14 -22.79
C PHE A 56 -3.17 -2.64 -23.08
N MET A 57 -2.21 -2.99 -22.22
CA MET A 57 -0.82 -2.58 -22.38
C MET A 57 -0.20 -3.15 -23.67
N LYS A 58 -0.50 -4.40 -24.02
CA LYS A 58 -0.05 -5.03 -25.26
C LYS A 58 -0.65 -4.36 -26.50
N LYS A 59 -1.96 -4.04 -26.49
CA LYS A 59 -2.63 -3.40 -27.63
C LYS A 59 -2.08 -2.00 -27.90
N TYR A 60 -1.80 -1.21 -26.85
CA TYR A 60 -1.30 0.15 -26.97
C TYR A 60 0.23 0.27 -26.85
N ARG A 61 0.96 -0.86 -26.85
CA ARG A 61 2.43 -0.92 -26.73
C ARG A 61 2.98 -0.12 -25.54
N LEU A 62 2.32 -0.23 -24.39
CA LEU A 62 2.76 0.35 -23.13
C LEU A 62 3.79 -0.55 -22.46
N ASP A 63 5.06 -0.13 -22.45
CA ASP A 63 6.13 -0.80 -21.72
C ASP A 63 6.28 -0.19 -20.31
N CYS A 64 5.39 -0.60 -19.40
CA CYS A 64 5.32 -0.06 -18.03
C CYS A 64 5.37 -1.16 -16.96
N PRO A 65 6.50 -1.89 -16.82
CA PRO A 65 6.60 -3.02 -15.90
C PRO A 65 6.44 -2.62 -14.42
N ALA A 66 6.94 -1.46 -14.00
CA ALA A 66 6.81 -1.01 -12.61
C ALA A 66 5.36 -0.63 -12.26
N ALA A 67 4.65 0.02 -13.19
CA ALA A 67 3.23 0.29 -13.04
C ALA A 67 2.41 -1.00 -12.97
N LEU A 68 2.74 -2.00 -13.79
CA LEU A 68 2.05 -3.29 -13.81
C LEU A 68 2.18 -4.02 -12.46
N GLU A 69 3.40 -4.11 -11.92
CA GLU A 69 3.65 -4.70 -10.60
C GLU A 69 2.89 -3.95 -9.50
N ARG A 70 2.90 -2.61 -9.54
CA ARG A 70 2.18 -1.77 -8.58
C ARG A 70 0.67 -1.97 -8.65
N ILE A 71 0.12 -2.12 -9.85
CA ILE A 71 -1.30 -2.42 -10.08
C ILE A 71 -1.65 -3.82 -9.55
N LYS A 72 -0.77 -4.81 -9.73
CA LYS A 72 -0.96 -6.18 -9.21
C LYS A 72 -0.93 -6.22 -7.68
N GLU A 73 -0.06 -5.44 -7.04
CA GLU A 73 -0.02 -5.31 -5.58
C GLU A 73 -1.15 -4.46 -4.98
N ASP A 74 -1.75 -3.56 -5.76
CA ASP A 74 -2.83 -2.65 -5.36
C ASP A 74 -2.49 -1.70 -4.19
N ARG A 75 -1.19 -1.47 -3.93
CA ARG A 75 -0.71 -0.56 -2.87
C ARG A 75 0.67 0.03 -3.17
N PRO A 76 1.01 1.23 -2.67
CA PRO A 76 2.34 1.83 -2.82
C PRO A 76 3.46 0.99 -2.17
N ILE A 77 4.71 1.09 -2.67
CA ILE A 77 5.84 0.28 -2.19
C ILE A 77 6.19 0.50 -0.72
N THR A 78 5.86 1.70 -0.24
CA THR A 78 6.11 2.17 1.12
C THR A 78 5.16 1.54 2.13
N ILE A 79 4.00 1.07 1.69
CA ILE A 79 3.02 0.39 2.54
C ILE A 79 3.27 -1.10 2.44
N LYS A 80 4.10 -1.61 3.35
CA LYS A 80 4.20 -3.05 3.58
C LYS A 80 2.98 -3.52 4.37
N ASP A 81 2.55 -4.73 4.09
CA ASP A 81 1.45 -5.41 4.76
C ASP A 81 1.75 -5.51 6.27
N ASP A 82 1.18 -4.60 7.06
CA ASP A 82 1.12 -4.74 8.51
C ASP A 82 -0.02 -5.70 8.81
N LYS A 83 0.22 -7.01 8.59
CA LYS A 83 -0.73 -8.14 8.65
C LYS A 83 -1.40 -8.33 10.02
N GLY A 84 -2.01 -7.29 10.59
CA GLY A 84 -2.51 -7.27 11.96
C GLY A 84 -1.41 -7.17 13.02
N ASN A 85 -0.19 -6.75 12.68
CA ASN A 85 0.86 -6.55 13.69
C ASN A 85 0.50 -5.41 14.63
N THR A 86 -0.07 -4.32 14.11
CA THR A 86 -0.52 -3.19 14.93
C THR A 86 -1.60 -3.61 15.93
N SER A 87 -2.62 -4.37 15.52
CA SER A 87 -3.68 -4.85 16.43
C SER A 87 -3.15 -5.85 17.44
N ARG A 88 -2.20 -6.72 17.05
CA ARG A 88 -1.49 -7.61 17.97
C ARG A 88 -0.68 -6.83 19.01
N CYS A 89 0.11 -5.85 18.59
CA CYS A 89 0.89 -5.00 19.50
C CYS A 89 -0.01 -4.22 20.47
N ILE A 90 -1.16 -3.71 20.00
CA ILE A 90 -2.15 -3.06 20.88
C ILE A 90 -2.67 -4.05 21.92
N ALA A 91 -3.04 -5.27 21.52
CA ALA A 91 -3.53 -6.29 22.43
C ALA A 91 -2.47 -6.68 23.49
N ASP A 92 -1.21 -6.87 23.07
CA ASP A 92 -0.10 -7.20 23.97
C ASP A 92 0.16 -6.06 24.97
N ILE A 93 0.21 -4.81 24.52
CA ILE A 93 0.43 -3.64 25.39
C ILE A 93 -0.71 -3.50 26.40
N VAL A 94 -1.97 -3.61 25.95
CA VAL A 94 -3.14 -3.53 26.84
C VAL A 94 -3.12 -4.67 27.86
N SER A 95 -2.82 -5.90 27.43
CA SER A 95 -2.70 -7.05 28.32
C SER A 95 -1.63 -6.83 29.39
N LEU A 96 -0.42 -6.42 28.99
CA LEU A 96 0.68 -6.09 29.90
C LEU A 96 0.30 -4.99 30.89
N PHE A 97 -0.36 -3.94 30.43
CA PHE A 97 -0.77 -2.83 31.29
C PHE A 97 -1.82 -3.26 32.33
N ILE A 98 -2.82 -4.04 31.92
CA ILE A 98 -3.82 -4.62 32.83
C ILE A 98 -3.12 -5.52 33.86
N THR A 99 -2.23 -6.41 33.41
CA THR A 99 -1.49 -7.32 34.31
C THR A 99 -0.63 -6.55 35.31
N VAL A 100 0.09 -5.51 34.90
CA VAL A 100 0.89 -4.69 35.82
C VAL A 100 0.00 -3.95 36.81
N MET A 101 -1.11 -3.36 36.35
CA MET A 101 -2.05 -2.68 37.25
C MET A 101 -2.68 -3.64 38.27
N ASP A 102 -3.05 -4.85 37.85
CA ASP A 102 -3.60 -5.87 38.72
C ASP A 102 -2.59 -6.32 39.78
N LYS A 103 -1.34 -6.58 39.36
CA LYS A 103 -0.25 -6.93 40.30
C LYS A 103 0.06 -5.82 41.30
N LEU A 104 0.03 -4.56 40.88
CA LEU A 104 0.21 -3.41 41.77
C LEU A 104 -0.95 -3.27 42.76
N ARG A 105 -2.20 -3.46 42.31
CA ARG A 105 -3.39 -3.42 43.18
C ARG A 105 -3.41 -4.54 44.20
N LEU A 106 -2.91 -5.72 43.84
CA LEU A 106 -2.78 -6.87 44.72
C LEU A 106 -1.58 -6.78 45.67
N GLU A 107 -0.84 -5.65 45.67
CA GLU A 107 0.39 -5.45 46.44
C GLU A 107 1.38 -6.63 46.29
N ILE A 108 1.46 -7.23 45.09
CA ILE A 108 2.40 -8.30 44.82
C ILE A 108 3.79 -7.68 44.83
N ARG A 109 4.48 -7.80 45.96
CA ARG A 109 5.87 -7.38 46.14
C ARG A 109 6.78 -8.45 45.56
N ALA A 110 7.88 -8.03 44.96
CA ALA A 110 8.95 -8.95 44.61
C ALA A 110 9.42 -9.66 45.89
N MET A 111 9.36 -10.98 45.92
CA MET A 111 10.17 -11.76 46.84
C MET A 111 11.57 -11.79 46.23
N ASP A 112 12.41 -10.81 46.58
CA ASP A 112 13.85 -10.95 46.41
C ASP A 112 14.31 -12.08 47.36
N GLU A 113 14.93 -13.13 46.79
CA GLU A 113 15.72 -14.14 47.53
C GLU A 113 17.02 -13.53 48.06
#